data_AF-A0A9N9P2T0-F1
#
_entry.id   AF-A0A9N9P2T0-F1
#
_cell.length_a   1.000
_cell.length_b   1.000
_cell.length_c   1.000
_cell.angle_alpha   90.00
_cell.angle_beta   90.00
_cell.angle_gamma   90.00
#
_symmetry.space_group_name_H-M   'P 1'
#
loop_
_entity.id
_entity.type
_entity.pdbx_description
1 polymer ?
#
loop_
_entity_poly.entity_id
_entity_poly.type
_entity_poly.pdbx_seq_one_letter_code
_entity_poly.pdbx_strand_id
1 'polypeptide(L)' 'IYDSDWWRNVEQNLPFGAHVMPIILYSDATLCDHLGKTSRHPVFMTLGNIPLNRRNKVDAKILLGYIPNL' A
#
# COMPACT_ATOMS: atom_id res chain seq x y z
N ILE A 1 2.16 -15.99 -12.22
CA ILE A 1 1.74 -16.79 -11.05
C ILE A 1 2.54 -16.27 -9.88
N TYR A 2 1.92 -15.47 -9.00
CA TYR A 2 2.58 -14.99 -7.78
C TYR A 2 2.27 -16.02 -6.70
N ASP A 3 3.16 -16.99 -6.57
CA ASP A 3 2.93 -18.13 -5.70
C ASP A 3 3.05 -17.73 -4.23
N SER A 4 2.09 -18.19 -3.42
CA SER A 4 2.13 -18.06 -1.97
C SER A 4 3.41 -18.67 -1.37
N ASP A 5 4.05 -19.56 -2.12
CA ASP A 5 5.33 -20.19 -1.78
C ASP A 5 6.48 -19.21 -1.62
N TRP A 6 6.46 -18.06 -2.31
CA TRP A 6 7.52 -17.06 -2.15
C TRP A 6 7.56 -16.51 -0.72
N TRP A 7 6.40 -16.12 -0.18
CA TRP A 7 6.31 -15.58 1.18
C TRP A 7 6.79 -16.60 2.21
N ARG A 8 6.35 -17.85 2.05
CA ARG A 8 6.75 -18.95 2.93
C ARG A 8 8.24 -19.22 2.88
N ASN A 9 8.84 -19.20 1.69
CA ASN A 9 10.27 -19.42 1.50
C ASN A 9 11.09 -18.29 2.16
N VAL A 10 10.71 -17.03 1.94
CA VAL A 10 11.39 -15.90 2.56
C VAL A 10 11.33 -15.98 4.08
N GLU A 11 10.15 -16.27 4.65
CA GLU A 11 9.98 -16.37 6.10
C GLU A 11 10.80 -17.49 6.73
N GLN A 12 10.95 -18.64 6.04
CA GLN A 12 11.80 -19.75 6.50
C GLN A 12 13.30 -19.43 6.52
N ASN A 13 13.75 -18.46 5.72
CA ASN A 13 15.15 -18.08 5.62
C ASN A 13 15.53 -16.88 6.50
N LEU A 14 14.58 -16.33 7.26
CA LEU A 14 14.86 -15.21 8.14
C LEU A 14 15.53 -15.66 9.46
N PRO A 15 16.37 -14.80 10.07
CA PRO A 15 16.91 -15.05 11.40
C PRO A 15 15.82 -15.26 12.45
N PHE A 16 16.15 -15.96 13.53
CA PHE A 16 15.23 -16.13 14.66
C PHE A 16 14.75 -14.77 15.20
N GLY A 17 13.44 -14.59 15.25
CA GLY A 17 12.80 -13.35 15.71
C GLY A 17 12.56 -12.30 14.62
N ALA A 18 12.97 -12.53 13.38
CA ALA A 18 12.60 -11.69 12.25
C ALA A 18 11.32 -12.20 11.57
N HIS A 19 10.47 -11.28 11.12
CA HIS A 19 9.20 -11.58 10.46
C HIS A 19 9.07 -10.81 9.15
N VAL A 20 8.43 -11.43 8.17
CA VAL A 20 8.09 -10.76 6.91
C VAL A 20 6.86 -9.89 7.13
N MET A 21 6.94 -8.61 6.75
CA MET A 21 5.81 -7.69 6.78
C MET A 21 5.40 -7.31 5.35
N PRO A 22 4.18 -7.66 4.89
CA PRO A 22 3.71 -7.23 3.58
C PRO A 22 3.43 -5.73 3.59
N ILE A 23 3.94 -5.02 2.59
CA ILE A 23 3.64 -3.61 2.33
C ILE A 23 2.93 -3.51 0.99
N ILE A 24 1.84 -2.75 0.95
CA ILE A 24 1.05 -2.53 -0.25
C ILE A 24 1.12 -1.05 -0.59
N LEU A 25 1.58 -0.76 -1.80
CA LEU A 25 1.54 0.57 -2.40
C LEU A 25 0.41 0.61 -3.40
N TYR A 26 -0.39 1.67 -3.34
CA TYR A 26 -1.44 1.90 -4.30
C TYR A 26 -1.64 3.38 -4.57
N SER A 27 -2.15 3.70 -5.75
CA SER A 27 -2.46 5.06 -6.15
C SER A 27 -3.75 5.05 -6.95
N ASP A 28 -4.66 5.96 -6.61
CA ASP A 28 -5.88 6.23 -7.37
C ASP A 28 -5.96 7.73 -7.70
N ALA A 29 -6.68 8.04 -8.78
CA ALA A 29 -6.95 9.41 -9.15
C ALA A 29 -7.85 10.04 -8.07
N THR A 30 -7.37 11.09 -7.41
CA THR A 30 -8.15 11.86 -6.45
C THR A 30 -8.41 13.25 -7.00
N LEU A 31 -9.68 13.65 -7.02
CA LEU A 31 -10.09 15.01 -7.39
C LEU A 31 -9.62 15.97 -6.29
N CYS A 32 -8.81 16.96 -6.67
CA CYS A 32 -8.20 17.91 -5.74
C CYS A 32 -8.96 19.23 -5.64
N ASP A 33 -9.95 19.47 -6.50
CA ASP A 33 -10.74 20.69 -6.54
C ASP A 33 -12.24 20.43 -6.40
N HIS A 34 -12.95 21.42 -5.87
CA HIS A 34 -14.41 21.39 -5.70
C HIS A 34 -15.19 21.22 -7.02
N LEU A 35 -14.55 21.51 -8.16
CA LEU A 35 -15.13 21.39 -9.49
C LEU A 35 -14.64 20.15 -10.27
N GLY A 36 -13.77 19.33 -9.68
CA GLY A 36 -13.26 18.08 -10.28
C GLY A 36 -12.39 18.25 -11.53
N LYS A 37 -11.85 19.44 -11.80
CA LYS A 37 -11.00 19.74 -12.95
C LYS A 37 -9.54 19.31 -12.77
N THR A 38 -9.10 19.15 -11.53
CA THR A 38 -7.72 18.76 -11.22
C THR A 38 -7.71 17.42 -10.51
N SER A 39 -7.10 16.42 -11.16
CA SER A 39 -6.81 15.14 -10.53
C SER A 39 -5.34 15.07 -10.16
N ARG A 40 -5.04 14.53 -8.98
CA ARG A 40 -3.70 14.08 -8.62
C ARG A 40 -3.74 12.62 -8.23
N HIS A 41 -2.60 11.97 -8.38
CA HIS A 41 -2.40 10.57 -8.05
C HIS A 41 -1.58 10.44 -6.76
N PRO A 42 -2.19 10.52 -5.56
CA PRO A 42 -1.51 10.23 -4.31
C PRO A 42 -1.05 8.78 -4.29
N VAL A 43 0.12 8.53 -3.72
CA VAL A 43 0.63 7.19 -3.43
C VAL A 43 0.41 6.93 -1.95
N PHE A 44 -0.43 5.94 -1.64
CA PHE A 44 -0.67 5.47 -0.28
C PHE A 44 0.13 4.20 -0.02
N MET A 45 0.55 4.05 1.24
CA MET A 45 1.16 2.83 1.78
C MET A 45 0.31 2.28 2.92
N THR A 46 0.10 0.96 2.93
CA THR A 46 -0.57 0.23 4.00
C THR A 46 0.13 -1.10 4.27
N LEU A 47 -0.03 -1.63 5.47
CA LEU A 47 0.39 -2.99 5.78
C LEU A 47 -0.61 -4.00 5.21
N GLY A 48 -0.09 -5.09 4.63
CA GLY A 48 -0.90 -6.14 4.01
C GLY A 48 -1.66 -7.02 5.00
N ASN A 49 -1.24 -7.02 6.27
CA ASN A 49 -1.94 -7.72 7.36
C ASN A 49 -3.18 -6.97 7.88
N ILE A 50 -3.40 -5.73 7.46
CA ILE A 50 -4.61 -4.97 7.81
C ILE A 50 -5.80 -5.50 6.99
N PRO A 51 -6.94 -5.85 7.63
CA PRO A 51 -8.15 -6.29 6.94
C PRO A 51 -8.62 -5.32 5.87
N LEU A 52 -9.14 -5.85 4.75
CA LEU A 52 -9.52 -5.04 3.58
C LEU A 52 -10.50 -3.91 3.92
N ASN A 53 -11.47 -4.18 4.80
CA ASN A 53 -12.47 -3.19 5.24
C ASN A 53 -11.89 -2.04 6.06
N ARG A 54 -10.71 -2.21 6.67
CA ARG A 54 -10.01 -1.19 7.45
C ARG A 54 -8.93 -0.47 6.65
N ARG A 55 -8.42 -1.09 5.58
CA ARG A 55 -7.25 -0.63 4.83
C ARG A 55 -7.35 0.80 4.28
N ASN A 56 -8.56 1.26 3.98
CA ASN A 56 -8.77 2.63 3.46
C ASN A 56 -9.03 3.69 4.55
N LYS A 57 -8.99 3.32 5.84
CA LYS A 57 -9.13 4.25 6.96
C LYS A 57 -7.83 5.05 7.17
N VAL A 58 -7.95 6.25 7.71
CA VAL A 58 -6.82 7.19 7.88
C VAL A 58 -5.73 6.64 8.81
N ASP A 59 -6.11 5.84 9.81
CA ASP A 59 -5.21 5.15 10.75
C ASP A 59 -4.48 3.95 10.13
N ALA A 60 -4.98 3.43 9.00
CA ALA A 60 -4.50 2.21 8.36
C ALA A 60 -3.57 2.46 7.15
N LYS A 61 -3.43 3.71 6.70
CA LYS A 61 -2.61 4.07 5.55
C LYS A 61 -1.88 5.38 5.78
N ILE A 62 -0.74 5.54 5.11
CA ILE A 62 0.01 6.79 5.08
C ILE A 62 0.12 7.31 3.65
N LEU A 63 0.03 8.63 3.46
CA LEU A 63 0.36 9.28 2.20
C LEU A 63 1.88 9.39 2.08
N LEU A 64 2.46 8.76 1.07
CA LEU A 64 3.89 8.86 0.79
C LEU A 64 4.24 10.09 -0.06
N GLY A 65 3.34 10.47 -0.97
CA GLY A 65 3.58 11.54 -1.91
C GLY A 65 2.60 11.51 -3.08
N TYR A 66 2.91 12.26 -4.13
CA TYR A 66 2.11 12.33 -5.35
C TYR A 66 2.94 11.87 -6.54
N ILE A 67 2.35 11.09 -7.43
CA ILE A 67 2.95 10.81 -8.74
C ILE A 67 2.96 12.13 -9.52
N PRO A 68 4.08 12.51 -10.17
CA PRO A 68 4.13 13.69 -11.02
C PRO A 68 3.06 13.60 -12.13
N ASN A 69 2.26 14.65 -12.27
CA ASN A 69 1.41 14.82 -13.44
C ASN A 69 2.33 15.29 -14.58
N LEU A 70 2.40 14.50 -15.67
CA LEU A 70 3.03 14.90 -16.93
C LEU A 70 2.19 15.98 -17.64
#